data_AF-A0A6N2CR08-F1
#
_entry.id   AF-A0A6N2CR08-F1
#
_cell.length_a   1.000
_cell.length_b   1.000
_cell.length_c   1.000
_cell.angle_alpha   90.00
_cell.angle_beta   90.00
_cell.angle_gamma   90.00
#
_symmetry.space_group_name_H-M   'P 1'
#
loop_
_entity.id
_entity.type
_entity.pdbx_description
1 polymer ?
#
loop_
_entity_poly.entity_id
_entity_poly.type
_entity_poly.pdbx_seq_one_letter_code
_entity_poly.pdbx_strand_id
1 'polypeptide(L)' 'ELSKLPNKYIHEPWEAPDGILEYAGIELGETYPKPIIEHKKGRERALAALNKLKG' A
#
# COMPACT_ATOMS: atom_id res chain seq x y z
N GLU A 1 -1.22 8.26 -13.72
CA GLU A 1 -0.31 8.56 -12.60
C GLU A 1 0.60 7.38 -12.21
N LEU A 2 0.21 6.11 -12.41
CA LEU A 2 1.05 4.94 -12.09
C LEU A 2 1.83 4.33 -13.28
N SER A 3 1.63 4.83 -14.51
CA SER A 3 2.10 4.17 -15.74
C SER A 3 3.62 4.16 -15.93
N LYS A 4 4.37 4.96 -15.15
CA LYS A 4 5.84 5.03 -15.19
C LYS A 4 6.51 4.15 -14.13
N LEU A 5 5.75 3.61 -13.18
CA LEU A 5 6.32 2.71 -12.18
C LEU A 5 6.65 1.36 -12.81
N PRO A 6 7.77 0.74 -12.43
CA PRO A 6 8.02 -0.65 -12.75
C PRO A 6 6.86 -1.51 -12.22
N ASN A 7 6.45 -2.54 -12.98
CA ASN A 7 5.39 -3.48 -12.57
C ASN A 7 5.60 -4.08 -11.18
N LYS A 8 6.85 -4.13 -10.69
CA LYS A 8 7.19 -4.58 -9.34
C LYS A 8 6.55 -3.74 -8.24
N TYR A 9 6.33 -2.44 -8.48
CA TYR A 9 5.88 -1.47 -7.48
C TYR A 9 4.51 -0.86 -7.83
N ILE A 10 3.85 -1.32 -8.89
CA ILE A 10 2.56 -0.75 -9.31
C ILE A 10 1.41 -1.07 -8.34
N HIS A 11 1.52 -2.21 -7.64
CA HIS A 11 0.57 -2.63 -6.61
C HIS A 11 0.93 -2.10 -5.21
N GLU A 12 2.18 -1.70 -5.03
CA GLU A 12 2.78 -1.33 -3.74
C GLU A 12 3.70 -0.11 -3.92
N PRO A 13 3.19 1.03 -4.41
CA PRO A 13 4.03 2.19 -4.71
C PRO A 13 4.73 2.72 -3.45
N TRP A 14 4.17 2.49 -2.25
CA TRP A 14 4.79 2.85 -0.97
C TRP A 14 6.02 2.00 -0.58
N GLU A 15 6.30 0.89 -1.28
CA GLU A 15 7.55 0.12 -1.11
C GLU A 15 8.64 0.52 -2.12
N ALA A 16 8.34 1.42 -3.07
CA ALA A 16 9.34 1.86 -4.04
C ALA A 16 10.40 2.77 -3.37
N PRO A 17 11.68 2.66 -3.76
CA PRO A 17 12.73 3.58 -3.33
C PRO A 17 12.43 5.03 -3.76
N ASP A 18 12.91 6.01 -3.00
CA ASP A 18 12.67 7.44 -3.26
C ASP A 18 13.05 7.86 -4.70
N GLY A 19 14.16 7.34 -5.25
CA GLY A 19 14.57 7.64 -6.63
C GLY A 19 13.62 7.08 -7.71
N ILE A 20 12.89 6.00 -7.42
CA ILE A 20 11.86 5.45 -8.33
C ILE A 20 10.57 6.26 -8.19
N LEU A 21 10.22 6.67 -6.97
CA LEU A 21 9.07 7.53 -6.69
C LEU A 21 9.22 8.89 -7.40
N GLU A 22 10.40 9.51 -7.29
CA GLU A 22 10.72 10.78 -7.95
C GLU A 22 10.69 10.65 -9.48
N TYR A 23 11.28 9.58 -10.02
CA TYR A 23 11.23 9.29 -11.46
C TYR A 23 9.79 9.08 -11.98
N ALA A 24 8.95 8.42 -11.17
CA ALA A 24 7.54 8.22 -11.48
C ALA A 24 6.69 9.47 -11.22
N GLY A 25 7.22 10.48 -10.54
CA GLY A 25 6.48 11.67 -10.10
C GLY A 25 5.42 11.36 -9.05
N ILE A 26 5.69 10.42 -8.15
CA ILE A 26 4.75 9.95 -7.13
C ILE A 26 5.20 10.44 -5.76
N GLU A 27 4.41 11.32 -5.16
CA GLU A 27 4.63 11.79 -3.81
C GLU A 27 3.68 11.08 -2.84
N LEU A 28 4.24 10.27 -1.93
CA LEU A 28 3.48 9.49 -0.95
C LEU A 28 2.86 10.42 0.10
N GLY A 29 1.54 10.57 0.06
CA GLY A 29 0.77 11.46 0.92
C GLY A 29 0.10 12.62 0.17
N GLU A 30 0.59 12.98 -1.02
CA GLU A 30 -0.05 13.96 -1.91
C GLU A 30 -0.63 13.27 -3.16
N THR A 31 0.23 12.74 -4.03
CA THR A 31 -0.17 12.10 -5.31
C THR A 31 -0.66 10.67 -5.11
N TYR A 32 -0.16 9.98 -4.07
CA TYR A 32 -0.63 8.64 -3.73
C TYR A 32 -0.71 8.46 -2.20
N PRO A 33 -1.85 8.05 -1.64
CA PRO A 33 -2.00 7.99 -0.20
C PRO A 33 -1.06 6.95 0.41
N LYS A 34 -0.47 7.29 1.56
CA LYS A 34 0.22 6.30 2.39
C LYS A 34 -0.77 5.23 2.84
N PRO A 35 -0.34 3.96 3.02
CA PRO A 35 -1.23 2.92 3.50
C PRO A 35 -1.90 3.35 4.81
N ILE A 36 -3.22 3.57 4.75
CA ILE A 36 -4.04 4.07 5.86
C ILE A 36 -4.03 3.06 7.02
N ILE A 37 -3.91 1.78 6.68
CA ILE A 37 -3.71 0.68 7.62
C ILE A 37 -2.50 -0.12 7.19
N GLU A 38 -1.66 -0.44 8.17
CA GLU A 38 -0.58 -1.41 8.02
C GLU A 38 -1.20 -2.79 7.70
N HIS A 39 -0.81 -3.42 6.59
CA HIS A 39 -1.43 -4.65 6.09
C HIS A 39 -1.52 -5.76 7.16
N LYS A 40 -0.52 -5.85 8.05
CA LYS A 40 -0.50 -6.79 9.18
C LYS A 40 -1.65 -6.57 10.17
N LYS A 41 -1.89 -5.31 10.55
CA LYS A 41 -3.01 -4.92 11.42
C LYS A 41 -4.36 -5.13 10.75
N GLY A 42 -4.45 -4.88 9.44
CA GLY A 42 -5.64 -5.17 8.64
C GLY A 42 -6.00 -6.66 8.68
N ARG A 43 -5.01 -7.52 8.47
CA ARG A 43 -5.17 -8.97 8.53
C ARG A 43 -5.61 -9.46 9.91
N GLU A 44 -4.98 -8.98 10.97
CA GLU A 44 -5.33 -9.37 12.35
C GLU A 44 -6.78 -8.98 12.70
N ARG A 45 -7.21 -7.77 12.33
CA ARG A 45 -8.59 -7.33 12.54
C ARG A 45 -9.60 -8.20 11.76
N ALA A 46 -9.30 -8.53 10.50
CA ALA A 46 -10.16 -9.38 9.69
C ALA A 46 -10.29 -10.80 10.27
N LEU A 47 -9.17 -11.40 10.71
CA LEU A 47 -9.15 -12.72 11.34
C LEU A 47 -9.88 -12.73 12.68
N ALA A 48 -9.71 -11.69 13.50
CA ALA A 48 -10.42 -11.53 14.76
C ALA A 48 -11.94 -11.44 14.55
N ALA A 49 -12.39 -10.65 13.55
CA ALA A 49 -13.80 -10.54 13.20
C ALA A 49 -14.37 -11.88 12.67
N LEU A 50 -13.60 -12.59 11.84
CA LEU A 50 -14.01 -13.91 11.32
C LEU A 50 -14.15 -14.95 12.44
N ASN A 51 -13.21 -14.99 13.39
CA ASN A 51 -13.32 -15.87 14.56
C ASN A 51 -14.55 -15.54 15.42
N LYS A 52 -14.92 -14.26 15.52
CA LYS A 52 -16.10 -13.81 16.28
C LYS A 52 -17.42 -14.21 15.62
N LEU A 53 -17.44 -14.38 14.29
CA LEU A 53 -18.61 -14.79 13.50
C LEU A 53 -18.78 -16.31 13.42
N LYS A 54 -17.70 -17.07 13.61
CA LYS A 54 -17.71 -18.54 13.60
C LYS A 54 -18.03 -19.18 14.96
N GLY A 55 -18.11 -18.36 16.02
CA GLY A 55 -18.44 -18.79 17.38
C GLY A 55 -19.93 -18.69 17.68
#